data_AF-A0A0Q4S3B8-F1
#
_entry.id   AF-A0A0Q4S3B8-F1
#
_cell.length_a   1.000
_cell.length_b   1.000
_cell.length_c   1.000
_cell.angle_alpha   90.00
_cell.angle_beta   90.00
_cell.angle_gamma   90.00
#
_symmetry.space_group_name_H-M   'P 1'
#
loop_
_entity.id
_entity.type
_entity.pdbx_description
1 polymer ?
#
loop_
_entity_poly.entity_id
_entity_poly.type
_entity_poly.pdbx_seq_one_letter_code
_entity_poly.pdbx_strand_id
1 'polypeptide(L)'
;MLVTGILYCVLLVFSLSVSRGEVFVTGGQSAFYFWGLYLTGFVFAGRYFDGMARRESALLVLMRPASVLEKWLLCVGVVVVGYPVAYTLLFLAISWPAQGVALAMRAAWADPANLDLQDYALFVPLLLQPLREALLSIPQQWGFFIAAWALQGAAVTGSLYFRKAAMLKTLVLGVVLFIATVMVAVLSRPRDEVLFAWWRDGAATLGPETHALNAALWLALPMLLWWQTYQHLHEKELT
;
A
#
# COMPACT_ATOMS: atom_id res chain seq x y z
N MET A 1 7.18 0.51 -13.20
CA MET A 1 5.82 0.83 -13.64
C MET A 1 5.32 -0.07 -14.76
N LEU A 2 6.05 -0.23 -15.87
CA LEU A 2 5.61 -1.09 -16.98
C LEU A 2 5.32 -2.55 -16.56
N VAL A 3 6.24 -3.18 -15.81
CA VAL A 3 6.02 -4.54 -15.29
C VAL A 3 4.77 -4.62 -14.40
N THR A 4 4.58 -3.64 -13.51
CA THR A 4 3.39 -3.53 -12.66
C THR A 4 2.10 -3.42 -13.50
N GLY A 5 2.13 -2.62 -14.56
CA GLY A 5 1.00 -2.45 -15.47
C GLY A 5 0.67 -3.75 -16.22
N ILE A 6 1.69 -4.45 -16.74
CA ILE A 6 1.51 -5.75 -17.40
C ILE A 6 0.90 -6.76 -16.42
N LEU A 7 1.46 -6.88 -15.21
CA LEU A 7 0.94 -7.79 -14.19
C LEU A 7 -0.52 -7.47 -13.86
N TYR A 8 -0.86 -6.19 -13.72
CA TYR A 8 -2.22 -5.76 -13.44
C TYR A 8 -3.16 -6.11 -14.61
N CYS A 9 -2.76 -5.84 -15.85
CA CYS A 9 -3.55 -6.23 -17.03
C CYS A 9 -3.78 -7.75 -17.11
N VAL A 10 -2.75 -8.56 -16.86
CA VAL A 10 -2.87 -10.04 -16.88
C VAL A 10 -3.83 -10.51 -15.80
N LEU A 11 -3.68 -10.02 -14.57
CA LEU A 11 -4.55 -10.34 -13.45
C LEU A 11 -6.01 -9.94 -13.74
N LEU A 12 -6.20 -8.76 -14.33
CA LEU A 12 -7.50 -8.22 -14.67
C LEU A 12 -8.18 -9.04 -15.77
N VAL A 13 -7.47 -9.36 -16.85
CA VAL A 13 -8.00 -10.22 -17.93
C VAL A 13 -8.38 -11.59 -17.37
N PHE A 14 -7.52 -12.20 -16.55
CA PHE A 14 -7.81 -13.47 -15.91
C PHE A 14 -9.06 -13.38 -15.01
N SER A 15 -9.12 -12.38 -14.13
CA SER A 15 -10.25 -12.17 -13.22
C SER A 15 -11.56 -11.95 -13.96
N LEU A 16 -11.57 -11.06 -14.96
CA LEU A 16 -12.75 -10.77 -15.76
C LEU A 16 -13.24 -12.01 -16.53
N SER A 17 -12.32 -12.83 -17.03
CA SER A 17 -12.64 -14.06 -17.76
C SER A 17 -13.29 -15.10 -16.84
N VAL A 18 -12.73 -15.29 -15.64
CA VAL A 18 -13.23 -16.28 -14.68
C VAL A 18 -14.57 -15.83 -14.08
N SER A 19 -14.71 -14.55 -13.73
CA SER A 19 -15.90 -14.03 -13.05
C SER A 19 -16.96 -13.44 -13.98
N ARG A 20 -16.73 -13.44 -15.30
CA ARG A 20 -17.62 -12.80 -16.29
C ARG A 20 -17.96 -11.35 -15.94
N GLY A 21 -16.96 -10.59 -15.48
CA GLY A 21 -17.11 -9.19 -15.09
C GLY A 21 -17.56 -8.93 -13.64
N GLU A 22 -18.13 -9.92 -12.93
CA GLU A 22 -18.72 -9.72 -11.59
C GLU A 22 -17.74 -9.21 -10.53
N VAL A 23 -16.48 -9.65 -10.57
CA VAL A 23 -15.46 -9.28 -9.58
C VAL A 23 -14.96 -7.83 -9.76
N PHE A 24 -15.31 -7.16 -10.86
CA PHE A 24 -14.83 -5.80 -11.16
C PHE A 24 -15.77 -4.67 -10.72
N VAL A 25 -16.69 -4.97 -9.79
CA VAL A 25 -17.44 -3.94 -9.07
C VAL A 25 -16.50 -3.04 -8.24
N THR A 26 -16.98 -1.86 -7.84
CA THR A 26 -16.23 -0.82 -7.10
C THR A 26 -15.46 -1.38 -5.91
N GLY A 27 -16.09 -2.30 -5.17
CA GLY A 27 -15.46 -3.04 -4.08
C GLY A 27 -14.24 -3.86 -4.50
N GLY A 28 -14.39 -4.67 -5.55
CA GLY A 28 -13.30 -5.47 -6.11
C GLY A 28 -12.19 -4.60 -6.68
N GLN A 29 -12.53 -3.49 -7.36
CA GLN A 29 -11.56 -2.50 -7.83
C GLN A 29 -10.71 -1.93 -6.68
N SER A 30 -11.34 -1.58 -5.55
CA SER A 30 -10.62 -1.09 -4.36
C SER A 30 -9.69 -2.14 -3.75
N ALA A 31 -10.10 -3.41 -3.72
CA ALA A 31 -9.27 -4.51 -3.26
C ALA A 31 -8.06 -4.73 -4.18
N PHE A 32 -8.26 -4.74 -5.50
CA PHE A 32 -7.17 -4.81 -6.47
C PHE A 32 -6.18 -3.66 -6.31
N TYR A 33 -6.68 -2.45 -6.09
CA TYR A 33 -5.86 -1.28 -5.87
C TYR A 33 -4.96 -1.43 -4.63
N PHE A 34 -5.52 -1.72 -3.45
CA PHE A 34 -4.71 -1.78 -2.22
C PHE A 34 -3.79 -2.99 -2.16
N TRP A 35 -4.25 -4.17 -2.59
CA TRP A 35 -3.38 -5.36 -2.66
C TRP A 35 -2.25 -5.19 -3.68
N GLY A 36 -2.56 -4.60 -4.84
CA GLY A 36 -1.56 -4.27 -5.83
C GLY A 36 -0.56 -3.25 -5.29
N LEU A 37 -1.02 -2.21 -4.59
CA LEU A 37 -0.16 -1.21 -3.95
C LEU A 37 0.76 -1.84 -2.90
N TYR A 38 0.26 -2.73 -2.04
CA TYR A 38 1.08 -3.41 -1.03
C TYR A 38 2.15 -4.29 -1.65
N LEU A 39 1.78 -5.17 -2.58
CA LEU A 39 2.72 -6.10 -3.21
C LEU A 39 3.80 -5.33 -3.99
N THR A 40 3.35 -4.42 -4.85
CA THR A 40 4.24 -3.75 -5.81
C THR A 40 5.02 -2.63 -5.13
N GLY A 41 4.43 -1.96 -4.14
CA GLY A 41 5.08 -0.96 -3.30
C GLY A 41 6.18 -1.55 -2.43
N PHE A 42 5.97 -2.72 -1.82
CA PHE A 42 7.03 -3.43 -1.08
C PHE A 42 8.21 -3.78 -1.99
N VAL A 43 7.93 -4.35 -3.16
CA VAL A 43 8.96 -4.73 -4.13
C VAL A 43 9.69 -3.50 -4.66
N PHE A 44 8.98 -2.43 -5.00
CA PHE A 44 9.58 -1.18 -5.46
C PHE A 44 10.49 -0.59 -4.39
N ALA A 45 10.00 -0.47 -3.15
CA ALA A 45 10.76 0.09 -2.03
C ALA A 45 12.06 -0.67 -1.80
N GLY A 46 12.04 -2.01 -1.70
CA GLY A 46 13.28 -2.75 -1.48
C GLY A 46 14.22 -2.77 -2.71
N ARG A 47 13.70 -2.65 -3.94
CA ARG A 47 14.53 -2.64 -5.17
C ARG A 47 15.16 -1.27 -5.44
N TYR A 48 14.45 -0.19 -5.14
CA TYR A 48 14.94 1.18 -5.36
C TYR A 48 16.21 1.45 -4.54
N PHE A 49 16.31 0.89 -3.33
CA PHE A 49 17.48 1.03 -2.45
C PHE A 49 18.51 -0.10 -2.57
N ASP A 50 18.22 -1.17 -3.32
CA ASP A 50 19.19 -2.25 -3.60
C ASP A 50 20.44 -1.70 -4.32
N GLY A 51 20.27 -0.63 -5.11
CA GLY A 51 21.37 0.12 -5.73
C GLY A 51 22.26 0.83 -4.70
N MET A 52 21.69 1.41 -3.64
CA MET A 52 22.43 2.07 -2.56
C MET A 52 23.11 1.09 -1.60
N ALA A 53 22.67 -0.17 -1.56
CA ALA A 53 23.35 -1.22 -0.79
C ALA A 53 24.69 -1.65 -1.42
N ARG A 54 24.93 -1.35 -2.71
CA ARG A 54 26.19 -1.68 -3.40
C ARG A 54 27.25 -0.61 -3.14
N ARG A 55 28.43 -1.03 -2.70
CA ARG A 55 29.59 -0.17 -2.37
C ARG A 55 29.97 0.81 -3.49
N GLU A 56 29.92 0.35 -4.74
CA GLU A 56 30.31 1.13 -5.92
C GLU A 56 29.33 2.28 -6.22
N SER A 57 28.03 2.02 -6.11
CA SER A 57 26.99 3.02 -6.29
C SER A 57 26.88 3.96 -5.10
N ALA A 58 27.13 3.45 -3.88
CA ALA A 58 27.17 4.25 -2.67
C ALA A 58 28.26 5.33 -2.74
N LEU A 59 29.43 5.04 -3.33
CA LEU A 59 30.48 6.02 -3.57
C LEU A 59 30.02 7.16 -4.49
N LEU A 60 29.33 6.88 -5.58
CA LEU A 60 28.78 7.91 -6.47
C LEU A 60 27.70 8.77 -5.80
N VAL A 61 26.91 8.18 -4.89
CA VAL A 61 25.89 8.89 -4.10
C VAL A 61 26.52 9.71 -2.96
N LEU A 62 27.62 9.23 -2.37
CA LEU A 62 28.43 9.94 -1.37
C LEU A 62 29.24 11.10 -1.99
N MET A 63 29.62 10.98 -3.28
CA MET A 63 30.28 12.06 -4.02
C MET A 63 29.35 13.22 -4.39
N ARG A 64 28.03 13.07 -4.25
CA ARG A 64 27.10 14.20 -4.38
C ARG A 64 27.06 14.99 -3.06
N PRO A 65 27.29 16.31 -3.09
CA PRO A 65 27.22 17.17 -1.91
C PRO A 65 25.75 17.40 -1.52
N ALA A 66 25.09 16.36 -1.03
CA ALA A 66 23.74 16.41 -0.49
C ALA A 66 23.79 15.88 0.94
N SER A 67 23.14 16.58 1.87
CA SER A 67 23.07 16.15 3.26
C SER A 67 22.35 14.79 3.40
N VAL A 68 22.64 14.03 4.47
CA VAL A 68 21.89 12.80 4.82
C VAL A 68 20.38 13.07 4.82
N LEU A 69 19.99 14.23 5.35
CA LEU A 69 18.60 14.65 5.44
C LEU A 69 17.95 14.77 4.06
N GLU A 70 18.61 15.41 3.10
CA GLU A 70 18.10 15.52 1.72
C GLU A 70 17.94 14.15 1.06
N LYS A 71 18.92 13.25 1.25
CA LYS A 71 18.85 11.88 0.71
C LYS A 71 17.69 11.11 1.31
N TRP A 72 17.46 11.25 2.62
CA TRP A 72 16.34 10.65 3.33
C TRP A 72 15.00 11.25 2.92
N LEU A 73 14.88 12.57 2.80
CA LEU A 73 13.67 13.24 2.33
C LEU A 73 13.32 12.86 0.89
N LEU A 74 14.32 12.77 0.01
CA LEU A 74 14.13 12.29 -1.36
C LEU A 74 13.64 10.84 -1.37
N CYS A 75 14.23 10.00 -0.53
CA CYS A 75 13.83 8.61 -0.35
C CYS A 75 12.36 8.47 0.09
N VAL A 76 11.97 9.19 1.14
CA VAL A 76 10.58 9.28 1.61
C VAL A 76 9.68 9.81 0.49
N GLY A 77 10.03 10.92 -0.14
CA GLY A 77 9.25 11.55 -1.20
C GLY A 77 9.01 10.62 -2.39
N VAL A 78 10.01 9.86 -2.82
CA VAL A 78 9.87 8.92 -3.95
C VAL A 78 9.05 7.70 -3.58
N VAL A 79 9.29 7.09 -2.41
CA VAL A 79 8.63 5.83 -2.03
C VAL A 79 7.23 6.03 -1.45
N VAL A 80 7.07 6.99 -0.55
CA VAL A 80 5.82 7.24 0.21
C VAL A 80 4.82 8.04 -0.62
N VAL A 81 5.29 8.97 -1.46
CA VAL A 81 4.42 9.86 -2.23
C VAL A 81 4.47 9.56 -3.71
N GLY A 82 5.66 9.59 -4.32
CA GLY A 82 5.83 9.43 -5.76
C GLY A 82 5.32 8.09 -6.28
N TYR A 83 5.64 6.99 -5.59
CA TYR A 83 5.21 5.66 -6.00
C TYR A 83 3.69 5.46 -5.92
N PRO A 84 2.99 5.72 -4.78
CA PRO A 84 1.54 5.61 -4.73
C PRO A 84 0.81 6.50 -5.74
N VAL A 85 1.30 7.72 -5.99
CA VAL A 85 0.72 8.60 -7.02
C VAL A 85 0.87 8.00 -8.40
N ALA A 86 2.08 7.57 -8.78
CA ALA A 86 2.32 6.93 -10.08
C ALA A 86 1.53 5.62 -10.25
N TYR A 87 1.42 4.83 -9.18
CA TYR A 87 0.61 3.62 -9.15
C TYR A 87 -0.88 3.92 -9.32
N THR A 88 -1.39 4.98 -8.66
CA THR A 88 -2.78 5.43 -8.80
C THR A 88 -3.09 5.85 -10.23
N LEU A 89 -2.22 6.65 -10.85
CA LEU A 89 -2.38 7.06 -12.24
C LEU A 89 -2.39 5.85 -13.19
N LEU A 90 -1.49 4.89 -12.98
CA LEU A 90 -1.44 3.66 -13.76
C LEU A 90 -2.72 2.82 -13.58
N PHE A 91 -3.17 2.66 -12.35
CA PHE A 91 -4.40 1.97 -12.02
C PHE A 91 -5.59 2.62 -12.73
N LEU A 92 -5.77 3.94 -12.60
CA LEU A 92 -6.87 4.65 -13.25
C LEU A 92 -6.81 4.54 -14.77
N ALA A 93 -5.62 4.63 -15.38
CA ALA A 93 -5.44 4.51 -16.82
C ALA A 93 -5.85 3.13 -17.36
N ILE A 94 -5.68 2.06 -16.58
CA ILE A 94 -6.05 0.68 -16.97
C ILE A 94 -7.50 0.37 -16.57
N SER A 95 -7.92 0.78 -15.38
CA SER A 95 -9.27 0.52 -14.85
C SER A 95 -10.35 1.26 -15.62
N TRP A 96 -10.05 2.46 -16.14
CA TRP A 96 -10.98 3.25 -16.94
C TRP A 96 -11.53 2.51 -18.17
N PRO A 97 -10.71 1.94 -19.07
CA PRO A 97 -11.23 1.11 -20.17
C PRO A 97 -11.75 -0.24 -19.68
N ALA A 98 -11.15 -0.83 -18.63
CA ALA A 98 -11.55 -2.13 -18.11
C ALA A 98 -12.99 -2.14 -17.55
N GLN A 99 -13.46 -1.05 -16.95
CA GLN A 99 -14.83 -0.96 -16.45
C GLN A 99 -15.86 -1.16 -17.58
N GLY A 100 -15.58 -0.62 -18.77
CA GLY A 100 -16.46 -0.76 -19.93
C GLY A 100 -16.49 -2.20 -20.45
N VAL A 101 -15.35 -2.89 -20.42
CA VAL A 101 -15.27 -4.32 -20.76
C VAL A 101 -16.03 -5.16 -19.75
N ALA A 102 -15.82 -4.91 -18.45
CA ALA A 102 -16.52 -5.63 -17.38
C ALA A 102 -18.04 -5.47 -17.48
N LEU A 103 -18.51 -4.25 -17.73
CA LEU A 103 -19.94 -3.96 -17.91
C LEU A 103 -20.50 -4.65 -19.15
N ALA A 104 -19.79 -4.63 -20.28
CA ALA A 104 -20.19 -5.31 -21.50
C ALA A 104 -20.26 -6.83 -21.32
N MET A 105 -19.29 -7.42 -20.62
CA MET A 105 -19.29 -8.84 -20.28
C MET A 105 -20.47 -9.19 -19.37
N ARG A 106 -20.77 -8.36 -18.36
CA ARG A 106 -21.89 -8.59 -17.46
C ARG A 106 -23.23 -8.46 -18.18
N ALA A 107 -23.40 -7.44 -19.01
CA ALA A 107 -24.61 -7.22 -19.80
C ALA A 107 -24.92 -8.38 -20.77
N ALA A 108 -23.89 -9.09 -21.25
CA ALA A 108 -24.06 -10.23 -22.14
C ALA A 108 -24.47 -11.54 -21.44
N TRP A 109 -24.26 -11.66 -20.12
CA TRP A 109 -24.44 -12.92 -19.38
C TRP A 109 -25.39 -12.83 -18.18
N ALA A 110 -25.69 -11.63 -17.70
CA ALA A 110 -26.53 -11.42 -16.53
C ALA A 110 -27.99 -11.15 -16.91
N ASP A 111 -28.91 -11.54 -16.02
CA ASP A 111 -30.29 -11.09 -16.12
C ASP A 111 -30.37 -9.56 -15.96
N PRO A 112 -31.10 -8.85 -16.83
CA PRO A 112 -31.23 -7.39 -16.77
C PRO A 112 -31.75 -6.86 -15.42
N ALA A 113 -32.49 -7.68 -14.67
CA ALA A 113 -33.01 -7.33 -13.35
C ALA A 113 -31.94 -7.26 -12.25
N ASN A 114 -30.77 -7.88 -12.45
CA ASN A 114 -29.69 -7.98 -11.47
C ASN A 114 -28.45 -7.15 -11.85
N LEU A 115 -28.59 -6.23 -12.81
CA LEU A 115 -27.51 -5.35 -13.26
C LEU A 115 -27.71 -3.95 -12.66
N ASP A 116 -26.99 -3.64 -11.58
CA ASP A 116 -26.86 -2.25 -11.15
C ASP A 116 -25.62 -1.62 -11.81
N LEU A 117 -25.84 -0.56 -12.58
CA LEU A 117 -24.77 0.19 -13.23
C LEU A 117 -23.89 0.93 -12.20
N GLN A 118 -24.47 1.23 -11.04
CA GLN A 118 -23.82 1.94 -9.95
C GLN A 118 -22.68 1.13 -9.32
N ASP A 119 -22.79 -0.20 -9.32
CA ASP A 119 -21.75 -1.07 -8.75
C ASP A 119 -20.46 -1.06 -9.56
N TYR A 120 -20.53 -0.71 -10.85
CA TYR A 120 -19.40 -0.70 -11.78
C TYR A 120 -18.74 0.68 -11.93
N ALA A 121 -19.10 1.64 -11.07
CA ALA A 121 -18.43 2.93 -11.04
C ALA A 121 -16.91 2.76 -10.85
N LEU A 122 -16.13 3.62 -11.49
CA LEU A 122 -14.68 3.60 -11.34
C LEU A 122 -14.31 3.94 -9.89
N PHE A 123 -13.57 3.05 -9.22
CA PHE A 123 -12.99 3.37 -7.93
C PHE A 123 -11.86 4.41 -8.08
N VAL A 124 -11.97 5.52 -7.36
CA VAL A 124 -10.94 6.57 -7.31
C VAL A 124 -10.50 6.77 -5.87
N PRO A 125 -9.23 6.47 -5.52
CA PRO A 125 -8.72 6.63 -4.17
C PRO A 125 -8.87 8.07 -3.66
N LEU A 126 -9.16 8.21 -2.36
CA LEU A 126 -9.29 9.46 -1.60
C LEU A 126 -10.43 10.41 -2.06
N LEU A 127 -11.27 9.98 -3.00
CA LEU A 127 -12.45 10.72 -3.42
C LEU A 127 -13.71 10.10 -2.79
N LEU A 128 -14.56 10.96 -2.22
CA LEU A 128 -15.90 10.59 -1.78
C LEU A 128 -16.72 10.18 -3.00
N GLN A 129 -17.00 8.90 -3.13
CA GLN A 129 -17.91 8.43 -4.16
C GLN A 129 -19.35 8.55 -3.64
N PRO A 130 -20.28 9.08 -4.45
CA PRO A 130 -21.68 9.28 -4.05
C PRO A 130 -22.48 7.97 -3.90
N LEU A 131 -21.81 6.82 -3.87
CA LEU A 131 -22.40 5.52 -4.02
C LEU A 131 -22.52 4.78 -2.69
N ARG A 132 -23.69 4.16 -2.53
CA ARG A 132 -24.18 3.44 -1.35
C ARG A 132 -23.24 2.30 -0.90
N GLU A 133 -22.27 1.91 -1.73
CA GLU A 133 -21.36 0.79 -1.54
C GLU A 133 -19.90 1.09 -1.90
N ALA A 134 -19.42 2.33 -1.68
CA ALA A 134 -17.97 2.51 -1.51
C ALA A 134 -17.56 1.75 -0.24
N LEU A 135 -17.20 0.47 -0.41
CA LEU A 135 -16.83 -0.47 0.65
C LEU A 135 -15.78 0.07 1.63
N LEU A 136 -15.01 1.08 1.21
CA LEU A 136 -14.00 1.75 2.02
C LEU A 136 -14.31 3.23 2.21
N SER A 137 -14.70 3.58 3.43
CA SER A 137 -14.76 4.95 3.93
C SER A 137 -13.39 5.65 3.87
N ILE A 138 -13.37 6.99 3.87
CA ILE A 138 -12.10 7.76 3.87
C ILE A 138 -11.15 7.32 5.01
N PRO A 139 -11.60 7.16 6.28
CA PRO A 139 -10.73 6.67 7.34
C PRO A 139 -10.13 5.29 7.04
N GLN A 140 -10.90 4.38 6.45
CA GLN A 140 -10.40 3.07 6.01
C GLN A 140 -9.31 3.22 4.97
N GLN A 141 -9.53 4.03 3.94
CA GLN A 141 -8.52 4.26 2.91
C GLN A 141 -7.21 4.81 3.50
N TRP A 142 -7.29 5.75 4.46
CA TRP A 142 -6.12 6.25 5.19
C TRP A 142 -5.41 5.16 5.99
N GLY A 143 -6.16 4.29 6.68
CA GLY A 143 -5.60 3.12 7.34
C GLY A 143 -4.77 2.26 6.37
N PHE A 144 -5.33 1.94 5.19
CA PHE A 144 -4.59 1.18 4.18
C PHE A 144 -3.34 1.92 3.66
N PHE A 145 -3.40 3.22 3.44
CA PHE A 145 -2.20 3.99 3.05
C PHE A 145 -1.11 3.98 4.12
N ILE A 146 -1.47 4.11 5.40
CA ILE A 146 -0.52 4.10 6.51
C ILE A 146 0.13 2.73 6.66
N ALA A 147 -0.65 1.65 6.51
CA ALA A 147 -0.11 0.30 6.44
C ALA A 147 0.84 0.13 5.24
N ALA A 148 0.53 0.73 4.07
CA ALA A 148 1.43 0.71 2.91
C ALA A 148 2.76 1.41 3.23
N TRP A 149 2.70 2.56 3.89
CA TRP A 149 3.88 3.33 4.28
C TRP A 149 4.75 2.59 5.30
N ALA A 150 4.13 1.91 6.26
CA ALA A 150 4.84 1.05 7.21
C ALA A 150 5.52 -0.12 6.49
N LEU A 151 4.80 -0.79 5.59
CA LEU A 151 5.34 -1.91 4.80
C LEU A 151 6.52 -1.47 3.91
N GLN A 152 6.39 -0.32 3.25
CA GLN A 152 7.45 0.28 2.44
C GLN A 152 8.66 0.69 3.30
N GLY A 153 8.43 1.33 4.45
CA GLY A 153 9.50 1.69 5.39
C GLY A 153 10.25 0.46 5.89
N ALA A 154 9.53 -0.63 6.21
CA ALA A 154 10.15 -1.90 6.58
C ALA A 154 11.01 -2.48 5.44
N ALA A 155 10.53 -2.41 4.19
CA ALA A 155 11.29 -2.86 3.02
C ALA A 155 12.58 -2.05 2.82
N VAL A 156 12.52 -0.72 2.96
CA VAL A 156 13.68 0.17 2.84
C VAL A 156 14.67 -0.12 3.97
N THR A 157 14.26 -0.06 5.24
CA THR A 157 15.11 -0.35 6.40
C THR A 157 15.76 -1.73 6.26
N GLY A 158 14.96 -2.73 5.86
CA GLY A 158 15.41 -4.09 5.62
C GLY A 158 16.49 -4.20 4.53
N SER A 159 16.29 -3.49 3.41
CA SER A 159 17.25 -3.43 2.31
C SER A 159 18.60 -2.80 2.72
N LEU A 160 18.56 -1.86 3.65
CA LEU A 160 19.75 -1.19 4.14
C LEU A 160 20.49 -2.00 5.21
N TYR A 161 19.76 -2.66 6.10
CA TYR A 161 20.30 -3.43 7.22
C TYR A 161 20.90 -4.78 6.78
N PHE A 162 20.23 -5.52 5.91
CA PHE A 162 20.68 -6.84 5.47
C PHE A 162 21.50 -6.78 4.18
N ARG A 163 22.77 -7.19 4.22
CA ARG A 163 23.66 -7.19 3.04
C ARG A 163 23.32 -8.24 1.96
N LYS A 164 22.77 -9.39 2.36
CA LYS A 164 22.44 -10.52 1.47
C LYS A 164 21.02 -10.99 1.73
N ALA A 165 20.29 -11.24 0.64
CA ALA A 165 18.89 -11.67 0.65
C ALA A 165 17.99 -10.75 1.48
N ALA A 166 18.18 -9.44 1.33
CA ALA A 166 17.61 -8.43 2.23
C ALA A 166 16.08 -8.52 2.32
N MET A 167 15.40 -8.48 1.17
CA MET A 167 13.94 -8.61 1.12
C MET A 167 13.40 -9.86 1.78
N LEU A 168 14.04 -11.02 1.57
CA LEU A 168 13.58 -12.28 2.16
C LEU A 168 13.70 -12.24 3.69
N LYS A 169 14.82 -11.74 4.21
CA LYS A 169 15.03 -11.60 5.65
C LYS A 169 14.07 -10.59 6.27
N THR A 170 13.79 -9.49 5.57
CA THR A 170 12.79 -8.51 5.99
C THR A 170 11.39 -9.11 6.04
N LEU A 171 11.03 -9.91 5.04
CA LEU A 171 9.75 -10.60 5.00
C LEU A 171 9.62 -11.58 6.16
N VAL A 172 10.64 -12.41 6.39
CA VAL A 172 10.67 -13.36 7.52
C VAL A 172 10.57 -12.63 8.86
N LEU A 173 11.32 -11.54 9.04
CA LEU A 173 11.24 -10.72 10.26
C LEU A 173 9.84 -10.12 10.42
N GLY A 174 9.24 -9.62 9.35
CA GLY A 174 7.87 -9.10 9.36
C GLY A 174 6.85 -10.15 9.77
N VAL A 175 6.97 -11.39 9.27
CA VAL A 175 6.10 -12.51 9.67
C VAL A 175 6.28 -12.88 11.14
N VAL A 176 7.53 -12.96 11.62
CA VAL A 176 7.81 -13.24 13.03
C VAL A 176 7.23 -12.16 13.95
N LEU A 177 7.42 -10.89 13.60
CA LEU A 177 6.85 -9.77 14.34
C LEU A 177 5.33 -9.79 14.31
N PHE A 178 4.71 -10.06 13.15
CA PHE A 178 3.27 -10.21 13.03
C PHE A 178 2.72 -11.29 13.97
N ILE A 179 3.33 -12.48 13.98
CA ILE A 179 2.93 -13.58 14.87
C ILE A 179 3.07 -13.15 16.34
N ALA A 180 4.20 -12.54 16.71
CA ALA A 180 4.42 -12.06 18.06
C ALA A 180 3.38 -11.00 18.47
N THR A 181 3.07 -10.04 17.59
CA THR A 181 2.03 -9.03 17.83
C THR A 181 0.66 -9.65 18.01
N VAL A 182 0.29 -10.64 17.18
CA VAL A 182 -0.98 -11.38 17.33
C VAL A 182 -1.02 -12.12 18.67
N MET A 183 0.07 -12.79 19.07
CA MET A 183 0.15 -13.46 20.37
C MET A 183 -0.03 -12.48 21.53
N VAL A 184 0.64 -11.33 21.49
CA VAL A 184 0.49 -10.28 22.51
C VAL A 184 -0.93 -9.72 22.53
N ALA A 185 -1.55 -9.50 21.37
CA ALA A 185 -2.93 -9.03 21.27
C ALA A 185 -3.91 -10.04 21.91
N VAL A 186 -3.75 -11.33 21.64
CA VAL A 186 -4.58 -12.40 22.24
C VAL A 186 -4.44 -12.40 23.77
N LEU A 187 -3.24 -12.18 24.30
CA LEU A 187 -2.99 -12.17 25.74
C LEU A 187 -3.49 -10.89 26.44
N SER A 188 -3.32 -9.74 25.80
CA SER A 188 -3.67 -8.42 26.37
C SER A 188 -5.13 -8.06 26.22
N ARG A 189 -5.88 -8.74 25.34
CA ARG A 189 -7.30 -8.49 25.02
C ARG A 189 -7.60 -6.99 24.85
N PRO A 190 -6.86 -6.30 23.97
CA PRO A 190 -7.05 -4.88 23.74
C PRO A 190 -8.47 -4.63 23.20
N ARG A 191 -8.98 -3.40 23.42
CA ARG A 191 -10.26 -3.02 22.84
C ARG A 191 -10.12 -2.87 21.33
N ASP A 192 -10.74 -3.78 20.58
CA ASP A 192 -10.69 -3.80 19.10
C ASP A 192 -11.17 -2.49 18.48
N GLU A 193 -12.14 -1.84 19.12
CA GLU A 193 -12.68 -0.52 18.72
C GLU A 193 -11.62 0.57 18.64
N VAL A 194 -10.57 0.46 19.45
CA VAL A 194 -9.48 1.44 19.54
C VAL A 194 -8.33 1.06 18.62
N LEU A 195 -8.00 -0.22 18.49
CA LEU A 195 -6.90 -0.70 17.64
C LEU A 195 -7.24 -0.69 16.15
N PHE A 196 -8.47 -1.03 15.80
CA PHE A 196 -8.92 -1.19 14.41
C PHE A 196 -9.97 -0.14 14.02
N ALA A 197 -10.00 1.00 14.73
CA ALA A 197 -10.97 2.08 14.51
C ALA A 197 -11.08 2.49 13.03
N TRP A 198 -9.94 2.56 12.33
CA TRP A 198 -9.91 2.90 10.91
C TRP A 198 -10.16 1.73 9.98
N TRP A 199 -10.04 0.48 10.39
CA TRP A 199 -10.25 -0.68 9.52
C TRP A 199 -11.64 -1.30 9.67
N ARG A 200 -12.43 -0.85 10.64
CA ARG A 200 -13.76 -1.37 10.93
C ARG A 200 -14.84 -0.75 10.05
N ASP A 201 -15.85 -1.55 9.72
CA ASP A 201 -17.07 -1.05 9.09
C ASP A 201 -17.78 -0.04 10.00
N GLY A 202 -18.20 1.08 9.41
CA GLY A 202 -18.74 2.21 10.18
C GLY A 202 -17.67 3.02 10.91
N ALA A 203 -16.40 2.97 10.50
CA ALA A 203 -15.32 3.80 11.07
C ALA A 203 -15.73 5.28 11.25
N ALA A 204 -16.54 5.83 10.34
CA ALA A 204 -17.03 7.21 10.39
C ALA A 204 -17.92 7.55 11.59
N THR A 205 -18.48 6.57 12.31
CA THR A 205 -19.36 6.79 13.46
C THR A 205 -18.63 6.79 14.80
N LEU A 206 -17.32 6.57 14.80
CA LEU A 206 -16.51 6.57 16.03
C LEU A 206 -16.20 8.00 16.50
N GLY A 207 -16.04 8.17 17.81
CA GLY A 207 -15.68 9.46 18.39
C GLY A 207 -14.31 9.97 17.90
N PRO A 208 -14.11 11.30 17.84
CA PRO A 208 -12.86 11.90 17.36
C PRO A 208 -11.64 11.49 18.20
N GLU A 209 -11.87 11.22 19.49
CA GLU A 209 -10.86 10.76 20.45
C GLU A 209 -10.27 9.41 20.04
N THR A 210 -11.13 8.47 19.65
CA THR A 210 -10.74 7.14 19.18
C THR A 210 -9.94 7.23 17.89
N HIS A 211 -10.34 8.11 16.97
CA HIS A 211 -9.58 8.37 15.75
C HIS A 211 -8.21 8.99 16.02
N ALA A 212 -8.11 9.94 16.95
CA ALA A 212 -6.83 10.55 17.32
C ALA A 212 -5.87 9.53 17.95
N LEU A 213 -6.37 8.68 18.84
CA LEU A 213 -5.55 7.64 19.48
C LEU A 213 -5.14 6.55 18.49
N ASN A 214 -6.05 6.13 17.61
CA ASN A 214 -5.75 5.19 16.53
C ASN A 214 -4.71 5.76 15.56
N ALA A 215 -4.85 7.03 15.18
CA ALA A 215 -3.88 7.74 14.34
C ALA A 215 -2.50 7.78 15.00
N ALA A 216 -2.43 8.16 16.27
CA ALA A 216 -1.17 8.22 17.01
C ALA A 216 -0.46 6.86 17.03
N LEU A 217 -1.22 5.78 17.30
CA LEU A 217 -0.69 4.41 17.30
C LEU A 217 -0.15 4.00 15.93
N TRP A 218 -0.95 4.18 14.87
CA TRP A 218 -0.64 3.66 13.55
C TRP A 218 0.33 4.54 12.76
N LEU A 219 0.41 5.83 13.04
CA LEU A 219 1.42 6.72 12.46
C LEU A 219 2.78 6.59 13.17
N ALA A 220 2.81 6.21 14.45
CA ALA A 220 4.06 5.96 15.15
C ALA A 220 4.90 4.86 14.49
N LEU A 221 4.28 3.78 14.02
CA LEU A 221 4.97 2.66 13.38
C LEU A 221 5.78 3.06 12.13
N PRO A 222 5.20 3.65 11.07
CA PRO A 222 5.96 4.11 9.92
C PRO A 222 6.96 5.19 10.33
N MET A 223 6.62 6.11 11.23
CA MET A 223 7.56 7.14 11.69
C MET A 223 8.82 6.52 12.30
N LEU A 224 8.68 5.51 13.16
CA LEU A 224 9.83 4.81 13.77
C LEU A 224 10.66 4.06 12.73
N LEU A 225 10.02 3.40 11.74
CA LEU A 225 10.73 2.69 10.67
C LEU A 225 11.52 3.65 9.78
N TRP A 226 10.92 4.78 9.42
CA TRP A 226 11.57 5.82 8.62
C TRP A 226 12.67 6.55 9.40
N TRP A 227 12.49 6.74 10.72
CA TRP A 227 13.54 7.24 11.60
C TRP A 227 14.72 6.27 11.68
N GLN A 228 14.46 4.97 11.78
CA GLN A 228 15.51 3.94 11.75
C GLN A 228 16.28 3.95 10.42
N THR A 229 15.58 4.16 9.30
CA THR A 229 16.21 4.35 7.98
C THR A 229 17.18 5.54 8.02
N TYR A 230 16.78 6.67 8.59
CA TYR A 230 17.62 7.86 8.71
C TYR A 230 18.91 7.59 9.50
N GLN A 231 18.78 6.98 10.68
CA GLN A 231 19.94 6.64 11.53
C GLN A 231 20.94 5.75 10.80
N HIS A 232 20.44 4.74 10.08
CA HIS A 232 21.32 3.80 9.38
C HIS A 232 21.98 4.41 8.14
N LEU A 233 21.34 5.40 7.48
CA LEU A 233 21.99 6.19 6.44
C LEU A 233 23.11 7.06 7.03
N HIS A 234 22.87 7.67 8.18
CA HIS A 234 23.86 8.50 8.86
C HIS A 234 25.10 7.69 9.29
N GLU A 235 24.91 6.52 9.89
CA GLU A 235 26.00 5.61 10.28
C GLU A 235 26.90 5.21 9.09
N LYS A 236 26.30 5.00 7.91
CA LYS A 236 27.03 4.64 6.67
C LYS A 236 27.82 5.79 6.06
N GLU A 237 27.49 7.06 6.33
CA GLU A 237 28.32 8.17 5.89
C GLU A 237 29.56 8.36 6.78
N LEU A 238 29.48 7.94 8.04
CA LEU A 238 30.56 8.08 9.03
C LEU A 238 31.60 6.93 8.97
N THR A 239 31.30 5.82 8.30
CA THR A 239 32.11 4.57 8.28
C THR A 239 32.59 4.17 6.90
#